data_AF-A0A0S8ILQ0-F1
#
_entry.id   AF-A0A0S8ILQ0-F1
#
_cell.length_a   1.000
_cell.length_b   1.000
_cell.length_c   1.000
_cell.angle_alpha   90.00
_cell.angle_beta   90.00
_cell.angle_gamma   90.00
#
_symmetry.space_group_name_H-M   'P 1'
#
loop_
_entity.id
_entity.type
_entity.pdbx_description
1 polymer ?
#
loop_
_entity_poly.entity_id
_entity_poly.type
_entity_poly.pdbx_seq_one_letter_code
_entity_poly.pdbx_strand_id
1 'polypeptide(L)' 'MAEMKFEEALKKLEKIVEDLEKGDLSLDEALKKYQEGIELSRLCHMRLVSAKKKIDILAKNKKGEFELKALEENQED' A
#
# COMPACT_ATOMS: atom_id res chain seq x y z
N MET A 1 14.76 11.68 1.06
CA MET A 1 13.41 11.89 1.64
C MET A 1 13.05 10.65 2.42
N ALA A 2 12.55 10.79 3.65
CA ALA A 2 12.18 9.62 4.46
C ALA A 2 10.94 8.96 3.86
N GLU A 3 11.03 7.68 3.51
CA GLU A 3 9.87 6.89 3.10
C GLU A 3 8.94 6.68 4.31
N MET A 4 7.65 6.96 4.13
CA MET A 4 6.62 6.70 5.14
C MET A 4 6.51 5.19 5.41
N LYS A 5 6.41 4.80 6.69
CA LYS A 5 6.24 3.40 7.10
C LYS A 5 4.80 2.93 6.86
N PHE A 6 4.61 1.61 6.75
CA PHE A 6 3.28 1.00 6.57
C PHE A 6 2.31 1.42 7.69
N GLU A 7 2.71 1.25 8.96
CA GLU A 7 1.86 1.58 10.11
C GLU A 7 1.47 3.07 10.16
N GLU A 8 2.38 3.95 9.73
CA GLU A 8 2.13 5.39 9.66
C GLU A 8 1.13 5.72 8.55
N ALA A 9 1.30 5.10 7.38
CA ALA A 9 0.39 5.27 6.24
C ALA A 9 -1.01 4.74 6.55
N LEU A 10 -1.10 3.57 7.20
CA LEU A 10 -2.36 2.95 7.60
C LEU A 10 -3.09 3.82 8.62
N LYS A 11 -2.40 4.28 9.67
CA LYS A 11 -2.98 5.17 10.68
C LYS A 11 -3.51 6.48 10.07
N LYS A 12 -2.80 7.03 9.09
CA LYS A 12 -3.23 8.25 8.40
C LYS A 12 -4.46 7.99 7.52
N LEU A 13 -4.51 6.84 6.84
CA LEU A 13 -5.65 6.42 6.05
C LEU A 13 -6.91 6.22 6.91
N GLU A 14 -6.78 5.54 8.05
CA GLU A 14 -7.86 5.37 9.03
C GLU A 14 -8.41 6.72 9.48
N LYS A 15 -7.52 7.68 9.74
CA LYS A 15 -7.93 9.02 10.14
C LYS A 15 -8.72 9.75 9.05
N ILE A 16 -8.29 9.61 7.80
CA ILE A 16 -8.99 10.17 6.64
C ILE A 16 -10.39 9.56 6.50
N VAL A 17 -10.52 8.24 6.64
CA VAL A 17 -11.82 7.56 6.59
C VAL A 17 -12.72 8.07 7.71
N GLU A 18 -12.22 8.12 8.94
CA GLU A 18 -12.97 8.63 10.09
C GLU A 18 -13.48 10.06 9.86
N ASP A 19 -12.65 10.93 9.28
CA ASP A 19 -13.04 12.31 9.02
C ASP A 19 -14.00 12.45 7.83
N LEU A 20 -13.93 11.58 6.82
CA LEU A 20 -14.90 11.53 5.73
C LEU A 20 -16.27 11.03 6.21
N GLU A 21 -16.29 10.06 7.14
CA GLU A 21 -17.51 9.50 7.71
C GLU A 21 -18.25 10.47 8.65
N LYS A 22 -17.52 11.39 9.30
CA LYS A 22 -18.13 12.43 10.16
C LYS A 22 -19.02 13.41 9.37
N GLY A 23 -18.71 13.64 8.10
CA GLY A 23 -19.50 14.53 7.24
C GLY A 23 -19.49 16.00 7.64
N ASP A 24 -18.51 16.45 8.43
CA ASP A 24 -18.32 17.84 8.87
C ASP A 24 -17.41 18.65 7.94
N LEU A 25 -16.88 18.01 6.89
CA LEU A 25 -15.98 18.60 5.91
C LEU A 25 -16.73 19.32 4.80
N SER A 26 -16.17 20.44 4.32
CA SER A 26 -16.61 21.01 3.05
C SER A 26 -16.30 20.06 1.88
N LEU A 27 -16.98 20.26 0.74
CA LEU A 27 -16.76 19.44 -0.46
C LEU A 27 -15.28 19.44 -0.89
N ASP A 28 -14.63 20.60 -0.89
CA ASP A 28 -13.22 20.73 -1.30
C ASP A 28 -12.27 19.99 -0.35
N GLU A 29 -12.56 20.02 0.95
CA GLU A 29 -11.79 19.27 1.96
C GLU A 29 -12.01 17.77 1.83
N ALA A 30 -13.25 17.34 1.61
CA ALA A 30 -13.59 15.95 1.38
C ALA A 30 -12.88 15.40 0.13
N LEU A 31 -12.86 16.16 -0.97
CA LEU A 31 -12.15 15.78 -2.19
C LEU A 31 -10.63 15.65 -1.97
N LYS A 32 -10.02 16.59 -1.24
CA LYS A 32 -8.59 16.52 -0.89
C LYS A 32 -8.29 15.29 -0.04
N LYS A 33 -9.07 15.05 1.01
CA LYS A 33 -8.90 13.87 1.88
C LYS A 33 -9.12 12.57 1.12
N TYR A 34 -10.11 12.52 0.23
CA TYR A 34 -10.34 11.37 -0.62
C TYR A 34 -9.13 11.06 -1.50
N GLN A 35 -8.59 12.07 -2.20
CA GLN A 35 -7.41 11.89 -3.05
C GLN A 35 -6.20 11.40 -2.23
N GLU A 36 -5.96 11.99 -1.06
CA GLU A 36 -4.91 11.55 -0.15
C GLU A 36 -5.13 10.10 0.33
N GLY A 37 -6.37 9.73 0.65
CA GLY A 37 -6.74 8.38 1.05
C GLY A 37 -6.45 7.35 -0.05
N ILE A 38 -6.71 7.68 -1.31
CA ILE A 38 -6.37 6.82 -2.45
C ILE A 38 -4.86 6.57 -2.55
N GLU A 39 -4.05 7.62 -2.41
CA GLU A 39 -2.59 7.50 -2.46
C GLU A 39 -2.04 6.67 -1.29
N LEU A 40 -2.56 6.88 -0.08
CA LEU A 40 -2.18 6.08 1.09
C LEU A 40 -2.61 4.61 0.96
N SER A 41 -3.79 4.35 0.40
CA SER A 41 -4.26 2.99 0.12
C SER A 41 -3.35 2.25 -0.86
N ARG A 42 -2.94 2.92 -1.95
CA ARG A 42 -1.97 2.39 -2.91
C ARG A 42 -0.62 2.10 -2.25
N LEU A 43 -0.13 3.02 -1.43
CA LEU A 43 1.11 2.84 -0.68
C LEU A 43 1.03 1.61 0.24
N CYS A 44 -0.05 1.49 1.02
CA CYS A 44 -0.26 0.35 1.91
C CYS A 44 -0.27 -0.97 1.12
N HIS A 45 -0.99 -1.02 0.00
CA HIS A 45 -1.04 -2.20 -0.86
C HIS A 45 0.35 -2.58 -1.39
N MET A 46 1.10 -1.62 -1.92
CA MET A 46 2.46 -1.85 -2.44
C MET A 46 3.39 -2.41 -1.35
N ARG A 47 3.31 -1.91 -0.12
CA ARG A 47 4.12 -2.41 1.01
C ARG A 47 3.76 -3.85 1.34
N LEU A 48 2.47 -4.19 1.37
CA LEU A 48 2.00 -5.56 1.63
C LEU A 48 2.45 -6.52 0.52
N VAL A 49 2.36 -6.12 -0.74
CA VAL A 49 2.85 -6.91 -1.89
C VAL A 49 4.35 -7.16 -1.78
N SER A 50 5.14 -6.13 -1.45
CA SER A 50 6.59 -6.25 -1.23
C SER A 50 6.92 -7.20 -0.08
N ALA A 51 6.21 -7.09 1.04
CA ALA A 51 6.39 -7.97 2.19
C ALA A 51 6.06 -9.43 1.85
N LYS A 52 4.92 -9.67 1.17
CA LYS A 52 4.53 -11.01 0.71
C LYS A 52 5.58 -11.64 -0.20
N LYS A 53 6.07 -10.89 -1.19
CA LYS A 53 7.14 -11.36 -2.10
C LYS A 53 8.40 -11.78 -1.34
N LYS A 54 8.81 -11.03 -0.31
CA LYS A 54 9.97 -11.39 0.53
C LYS A 54 9.72 -12.69 1.31
N ILE A 55 8.53 -12.87 1.86
CA ILE A 55 8.14 -14.10 2.56
C ILE A 55 8.17 -15.29 1.59
N ASP A 56 7.59 -15.13 0.40
CA ASP A 56 7.55 -16.20 -0.62
C ASP A 56 8.95 -16.64 -1.05
N ILE A 57 9.88 -15.70 -1.24
CA ILE A 57 11.30 -16.00 -1.53
C ILE A 57 11.94 -16.79 -0.38
N LEU A 58 11.76 -16.35 0.86
CA LEU A 58 12.34 -17.02 2.03
C LEU A 58 11.74 -18.41 2.27
N ALA A 59 10.45 -18.60 1.98
CA ALA A 59 9.77 -19.89 2.09
C ALA A 59 10.26 -20.88 1.01
N LYS A 60 10.42 -20.42 -0.24
CA LYS A 60 11.01 -21.22 -1.32
C LYS A 60 12.42 -21.73 -0.97
N ASN A 61 13.23 -20.88 -0.32
CA ASN A 61 14.58 -21.25 0.12
C ASN A 61 14.61 -22.37 1.19
N LYS A 62 13.55 -22.53 2.00
CA LYS A 62 13.46 -23.61 3.01
C LYS A 62 12.95 -24.94 2.47
N LYS A 63 12.39 -24.97 1.25
CA LYS A 63 11.82 -26.16 0.61
C LYS A 63 12.63 -26.70 -0.60
N GLY A 64 13.68 -25.99 -1.01
CA GLY A 64 14.77 -26.55 -1.83
C GLY A 64 14.60 -26.54 -3.35
N GLU A 65 13.57 -25.92 -3.92
CA GLU A 65 13.39 -25.85 -5.38
C GLU A 65 13.19 -24.42 -5.87
N PHE A 66 14.02 -24.01 -6.84
CA PHE A 66 13.97 -22.72 -7.53
C PHE A 66 13.31 -22.90 -8.90
N GLU A 67 12.20 -22.21 -9.13
CA GLU A 67 11.85 -21.77 -10.48
C GLU A 67 11.92 -20.24 -10.51
N LEU A 68 12.92 -19.75 -11.23
CA LEU A 68 13.00 -18.37 -11.70
C LEU A 68 11.93 -18.21 -12.77
N LYS A 69 10.67 -17.93 -12.38
CA LYS A 69 9.86 -17.08 -13.24
C LYS A 69 10.39 -15.67 -13.02
N ALA A 70 11.10 -15.20 -14.04
CA ALA A 70 11.59 -13.84 -14.17
C ALA A 70 10.58 -12.88 -13.57
N LEU A 71 11.08 -11.88 -12.85
CA LEU A 71 10.31 -10.67 -12.60
C LEU A 71 10.14 -10.00 -13.96
N GLU A 72 9.23 -10.51 -14.77
CA GLU A 72 8.63 -9.74 -15.85
C GLU A 72 7.91 -8.61 -15.14
N GLU A 73 8.63 -7.50 -14.98
CA GLU A 73 8.06 -6.18 -15.14
C GLU A 73 7.33 -6.15 -16.48
N ASN A 74 6.11 -6.71 -16.53
CA ASN A 74 5.13 -6.25 -17.49
C ASN A 74 4.65 -4.90 -16.96
N GLN A 75 5.49 -3.89 -17.21
CA GLN A 75 4.98 -2.62 -17.70
C GLN A 75 4.24 -2.94 -19.00
N GLU A 76 2.93 -3.10 -18.91
CA GLU A 76 2.04 -3.00 -20.06
C GLU A 76 0.96 -1.99 -19.66
N ASP A 77 1.13 -0.79 -20.21
CA ASP A 77 0.18 0.31 -20.49
C ASP A 77 -0.98 0.58 -19.53
#